data_AF-A0A402APK0-F1
#
_entry.id   AF-A0A402APK0-F1
#
_cell.length_a   1.000
_cell.length_b   1.000
_cell.length_c   1.000
_cell.angle_alpha   90.00
_cell.angle_beta   90.00
_cell.angle_gamma   90.00
#
_symmetry.space_group_name_H-M   'P 1'
#
loop_
_entity.id
_entity.type
_entity.pdbx_description
1 polymer ?
#
loop_
_entity_poly.entity_id
_entity_poly.type
_entity_poly.pdbx_seq_one_letter_code
_entity_poly.pdbx_strand_id
1 'polypeptide(L)' 'MRLHCLDEVLQGESVSDIQRVLSYRSEFFGTPMSILTQSVLRGPSDWLVGERELFAAFTSALNRCPF' A
#
# COMPACT_ATOMS: atom_id res chain seq x y z
N MET A 1 -12.49 -7.82 4.67
CA MET A 1 -13.52 -7.90 3.62
C MET A 1 -12.79 -7.84 2.29
N ARG A 2 -12.80 -8.94 1.51
CA ARG A 2 -12.19 -8.97 0.18
C ARG A 2 -13.15 -8.27 -0.77
N LEU A 3 -12.71 -7.21 -1.46
CA LEU A 3 -13.55 -6.50 -2.42
C LEU A 3 -13.58 -7.31 -3.71
N HIS A 4 -14.71 -7.98 -4.00
CA HIS A 4 -14.85 -8.87 -5.16
C HIS A 4 -14.53 -8.19 -6.50
N CYS A 5 -14.77 -6.87 -6.62
CA CYS A 5 -14.41 -6.13 -7.83
C CYS A 5 -12.90 -6.04 -8.09
N LEU A 6 -12.04 -6.25 -7.08
CA LEU A 6 -10.59 -6.23 -7.25
C LEU A 6 -10.05 -7.54 -7.83
N ASP A 7 -10.77 -8.65 -7.69
CA ASP A 7 -10.35 -9.95 -8.23
C ASP A 7 -10.35 -9.93 -9.78
N GLU A 8 -11.18 -9.07 -10.39
CA GLU A 8 -11.24 -8.83 -11.85
C GLU A 8 -10.08 -7.95 -12.35
N VAL A 9 -9.54 -7.07 -11.51
CA VAL A 9 -8.46 -6.14 -11.89
C VAL A 9 -7.16 -6.91 -12.05
N LEU A 10 -6.58 -6.95 -13.26
CA LEU A 10 -5.38 -7.77 -13.56
C LEU A 10 -5.63 -9.28 -13.33
N GLN A 11 -6.82 -9.75 -13.70
CA GLN A 11 -7.14 -11.17 -13.64
C GLN A 11 -6.16 -12.00 -14.49
N GLY A 12 -5.65 -13.09 -13.92
CA GLY A 12 -4.66 -13.96 -14.57
C GLY A 12 -3.20 -13.53 -14.38
N GLU A 13 -2.95 -12.33 -13.84
CA GLU A 13 -1.61 -11.88 -13.50
C GLU A 13 -1.24 -12.26 -12.05
N SER A 14 0.02 -12.67 -11.86
CA SER A 14 0.58 -12.96 -10.52
C SER A 14 1.02 -11.66 -9.84
N VAL A 15 0.05 -10.85 -9.44
CA VAL A 15 0.26 -9.56 -8.76
C VAL A 15 -0.29 -9.58 -7.33
N SER A 16 0.29 -8.74 -6.48
CA SER A 16 -0.18 -8.54 -5.11
C SER A 16 -1.55 -7.85 -5.06
N ASP A 17 -2.31 -8.09 -3.99
CA ASP A 17 -3.60 -7.42 -3.76
C ASP A 17 -3.46 -5.88 -3.72
N ILE A 18 -2.33 -5.35 -3.23
CA ILE A 18 -2.08 -3.90 -3.25
C ILE A 18 -1.94 -3.40 -4.68
N GLN A 19 -1.25 -4.12 -5.58
CA GLN A 19 -1.15 -3.73 -6.99
C GLN A 19 -2.52 -3.72 -7.69
N ARG A 20 -3.43 -4.63 -7.33
CA ARG A 20 -4.81 -4.61 -7.82
C ARG A 20 -5.55 -3.34 -7.36
N VAL A 21 -5.39 -2.94 -6.10
CA VAL A 21 -5.95 -1.67 -5.57
C VAL A 21 -5.38 -0.44 -6.29
N LEU A 22 -4.06 -0.37 -6.46
CA LEU A 22 -3.40 0.75 -7.16
C LEU A 22 -3.90 0.89 -8.61
N SER A 23 -4.28 -0.24 -9.24
CA SER A 23 -4.77 -0.28 -10.63
C SER A 23 -6.27 -0.01 -10.75
N TYR A 24 -7.07 -0.34 -9.73
CA TYR A 24 -8.54 -0.23 -9.77
C TYR A 24 -9.05 1.19 -10.04
N ARG A 25 -8.43 2.20 -9.42
CA ARG A 25 -8.73 3.62 -9.66
C ARG A 25 -7.42 4.40 -9.68
N SER A 26 -6.65 4.21 -10.74
CA SER A 26 -5.26 4.69 -10.87
C SER A 26 -5.10 6.21 -10.66
N GLU A 27 -6.09 7.02 -11.03
CA GLU A 27 -6.05 8.47 -10.77
C GLU A 27 -6.07 8.83 -9.27
N PHE A 28 -6.58 7.93 -8.42
CA PHE A 28 -6.61 8.11 -6.98
C PHE A 28 -5.56 7.23 -6.29
N PHE A 29 -5.63 5.91 -6.51
CA PHE A 29 -4.76 4.93 -5.86
C PHE A 29 -3.44 4.67 -6.59
N GLY A 30 -3.28 5.05 -7.86
CA GLY A 30 -2.08 4.71 -8.63
C GLY A 30 -0.87 5.57 -8.27
N THR A 31 -0.45 6.42 -9.20
CA THR A 31 0.73 7.28 -9.03
C THR A 31 0.65 8.17 -7.79
N PRO A 32 -0.48 8.85 -7.46
CA PRO A 32 -0.52 9.75 -6.30
C PRO A 32 -0.23 9.05 -4.97
N MET A 33 -0.89 7.91 -4.70
CA MET A 33 -0.65 7.14 -3.48
C MET A 33 0.74 6.51 -3.46
N SER A 34 1.26 6.07 -4.62
CA SER A 34 2.59 5.50 -4.72
C SER A 34 3.67 6.53 -4.38
N ILE A 35 3.55 7.76 -4.89
CA ILE A 35 4.46 8.87 -4.57
C ILE A 35 4.40 9.20 -3.07
N LEU A 36 3.20 9.32 -2.51
CA LEU A 36 3.02 9.61 -1.09
C LEU A 36 3.66 8.53 -0.21
N THR A 37 3.39 7.27 -0.51
CA THR A 37 3.91 6.14 0.29
C THR A 37 5.43 6.04 0.18
N GLN A 38 5.98 6.24 -1.03
CA GLN A 38 7.42 6.28 -1.24
C GLN A 38 8.09 7.46 -0.54
N SER A 39 7.51 8.65 -0.60
CA SER A 39 8.10 9.82 0.04
C SER A 39 8.16 9.66 1.56
N VAL A 40 7.11 9.11 2.18
CA VAL A 40 7.06 8.89 3.62
C VAL A 40 7.96 7.73 4.05
N LEU A 41 7.93 6.60 3.34
CA LEU A 41 8.65 5.40 3.78
C LEU A 41 10.11 5.34 3.32
N ARG A 42 10.48 6.03 2.23
CA ARG A 42 11.83 5.96 1.62
C ARG A 42 12.47 7.33 1.38
N GLY A 43 11.73 8.43 1.49
CA GLY A 43 12.28 9.77 1.31
C GLY A 43 13.21 10.24 2.43
N PRO A 44 13.78 11.46 2.28
CA PRO A 44 14.62 12.09 3.30
C PRO A 44 13.85 12.26 4.62
N SER A 45 14.49 11.91 5.73
CA SER A 45 13.95 12.04 7.08
C SER A 45 15.06 11.83 8.10
N ASP A 46 14.84 12.33 9.31
CA ASP A 46 15.69 12.04 10.47
C ASP A 46 15.53 10.59 10.96
N TRP A 47 14.41 9.93 10.64
CA TRP A 47 14.16 8.53 10.99
C TRP A 47 14.74 7.57 9.95
N LEU A 48 15.34 6.49 10.44
CA LEU A 48 15.78 5.37 9.62
C LEU A 48 14.57 4.72 8.92
N VAL A 49 14.83 4.08 7.78
CA VAL A 49 13.81 3.32 7.05
C VAL A 49 13.15 2.27 7.97
N GLY A 50 13.94 1.55 8.77
CA GLY A 50 13.42 0.55 9.71
C GLY A 50 12.52 1.13 10.81
N GLU A 51 12.78 2.34 11.27
CA GLU A 51 11.93 3.01 12.27
C GLU A 51 10.57 3.38 11.68
N ARG A 52 10.56 3.88 10.43
CA ARG A 52 9.32 4.19 9.72
C ARG A 52 8.49 2.94 9.43
N GLU A 53 9.13 1.84 9.08
CA GLU A 53 8.48 0.53 8.96
C GLU A 53 7.92 0.04 10.30
N LEU A 54 8.64 0.24 11.41
CA LEU A 54 8.16 -0.09 12.75
C LEU A 54 6.90 0.72 13.11
N PHE A 55 6.88 2.02 12.81
CA PHE A 55 5.70 2.87 13.03
C PHE A 55 4.50 2.40 12.20
N ALA A 56 4.73 2.06 10.93
CA ALA A 56 3.69 1.52 10.04
C ALA A 56 3.14 0.20 10.58
N ALA A 57 4.02 -0.76 10.92
CA ALA A 57 3.63 -2.06 11.47
C ALA A 57 2.87 -1.94 12.80
N PHE A 58 3.36 -1.09 13.71
CA PHE A 58 2.69 -0.83 14.99
C PHE A 58 1.30 -0.22 14.78
N THR A 59 1.18 0.77 13.89
CA THR A 59 -0.11 1.40 13.56
C THR A 59 -1.08 0.39 12.92
N SER A 60 -0.60 -0.46 12.02
CA SER A 60 -1.39 -1.53 11.42
C SER A 60 -1.87 -2.55 12.47
N ALA A 61 -1.01 -2.91 13.43
CA ALA A 61 -1.38 -3.80 14.52
C ALA A 61 -2.50 -3.22 15.40
N LEU A 62 -2.41 -1.92 15.74
CA LEU A 62 -3.48 -1.22 16.47
C LEU A 62 -4.80 -1.22 15.71
N ASN A 63 -4.75 -1.09 14.38
CA ASN A 63 -5.92 -1.15 13.50
C ASN A 63 -6.37 -2.57 13.16
N ARG A 64 -5.70 -3.61 13.69
CA ARG A 64 -5.94 -5.02 13.34
C ARG A 64 -5.95 -5.23 11.82
N CYS A 65 -4.99 -4.63 11.13
CA CYS A 65 -4.80 -4.74 9.68
C CYS A 65 -3.77 -5.84 9.39
N PRO A 66 -4.19 -7.08 9.03
CA PRO A 66 -3.28 -8.21 8.84
C PRO A 66 -2.69 -8.31 7.43
N PHE A 67 -3.02 -7.35 6.56
CA PHE A 67 -2.53 -7.28 5.19
C PHE A 67 -1.01 -7.04 5.19
#